data_AF-A0A844MF29-F1
#
_entry.id   AF-A0A844MF29-F1
#
_cell.length_a   1.000
_cell.length_b   1.000
_cell.length_c   1.000
_cell.angle_alpha   90.00
_cell.angle_beta   90.00
_cell.angle_gamma   90.00
#
_symmetry.space_group_name_H-M   'P 1'
#
loop_
_entity.id
_entity.type
_entity.pdbx_description
1 polymer ?
#
loop_
_entity_poly.entity_id
_entity_poly.type
_entity_poly.pdbx_seq_one_letter_code
_entity_poly.pdbx_strand_id
1 'polypeptide(L)'
;MTMQKVTLELPEPVFQQLARIALATQQPLEILAAQSIVSNLPPTPDNAPVEMQAELLQMQIKDNTELLSIAQSQIVEEQQQRHVELLEKNQNGELTPSERQELSELRIAADRLMLQKAYAWSILRWRGHKLPNLNELPE
;
A
#
# COMPACT_ATOMS: atom_id res chain seq x y z
N MET A 1 -5.04 2.68 -24.87
CA MET A 1 -3.76 2.78 -24.13
C MET A 1 -2.76 3.50 -25.01
N THR A 2 -2.15 4.57 -24.52
CA THR A 2 -1.06 5.27 -25.22
C THR A 2 0.26 4.56 -24.92
N MET A 3 0.99 4.14 -25.96
CA MET A 3 2.32 3.56 -25.79
C MET A 3 3.38 4.66 -25.79
N GLN A 4 4.22 4.66 -24.76
CA GLN A 4 5.42 5.51 -24.67
C GLN A 4 6.65 4.64 -24.92
N LYS A 5 7.63 5.16 -25.66
CA LYS A 5 8.91 4.48 -25.88
C LYS A 5 9.97 5.07 -24.96
N VAL A 6 10.70 4.21 -24.25
CA VAL A 6 11.81 4.57 -23.39
C VAL A 6 13.06 3.83 -23.89
N THR A 7 14.15 4.55 -24.12
CA THR A 7 15.46 3.96 -24.43
C THR A 7 16.23 3.80 -23.13
N LEU A 8 16.73 2.60 -22.86
CA LEU A 8 17.42 2.25 -21.61
C LEU A 8 18.86 1.85 -21.92
N GLU A 9 19.80 2.38 -21.15
CA GLU A 9 21.16 1.85 -21.10
C GLU A 9 21.21 0.73 -20.05
N LEU A 10 21.53 -0.49 -20.48
CA LEU A 10 21.62 -1.66 -19.62
C LEU A 10 23.07 -2.14 -19.56
N PRO A 11 23.55 -2.62 -18.40
CA PRO A 11 24.82 -3.34 -18.36
C PRO A 11 24.80 -4.52 -19.33
N GLU A 12 25.86 -4.67 -20.12
CA GLU A 12 26.01 -5.74 -21.12
C GLU A 12 25.64 -7.14 -20.57
N PRO A 13 26.04 -7.53 -19.33
CA PRO A 13 25.66 -8.84 -18.78
C PRO A 13 24.14 -9.03 -18.64
N VAL A 14 23.40 -7.97 -18.29
CA VAL A 14 21.94 -8.00 -18.14
C VAL A 14 21.27 -8.13 -19.50
N PHE A 15 21.74 -7.36 -20.49
CA PHE A 15 21.24 -7.45 -21.86
C PHE A 15 21.43 -8.86 -22.43
N GLN A 16 22.63 -9.44 -22.30
CA GLN A 16 22.91 -10.81 -22.77
C GLN A 16 22.04 -11.85 -22.06
N GLN A 17 21.79 -11.69 -20.76
CA GLN A 17 20.90 -12.58 -20.02
C GLN A 17 19.47 -12.51 -20.55
N LEU A 18 18.92 -11.31 -20.76
CA LEU A 18 17.59 -11.12 -21.34
C LEU A 18 17.51 -11.70 -22.75
N ALA A 19 18.53 -11.49 -23.60
CA ALA A 19 18.58 -12.04 -24.95
C ALA A 19 18.57 -13.58 -24.97
N ARG A 20 19.30 -14.23 -24.06
CA ARG A 20 19.27 -15.70 -23.92
C ARG A 20 17.89 -16.21 -23.53
N ILE A 21 17.23 -15.55 -22.59
CA ILE A 21 15.88 -15.93 -22.14
C ILE A 21 14.88 -15.72 -23.28
N ALA A 22 14.93 -14.57 -23.95
CA ALA A 22 14.07 -14.24 -25.08
C ALA A 22 14.16 -15.29 -26.21
N LEU A 23 15.38 -15.73 -26.55
CA LEU A 23 15.59 -16.79 -27.52
C LEU A 23 15.03 -18.14 -27.04
N ALA A 24 15.23 -18.48 -25.77
CA ALA A 24 14.71 -19.72 -25.18
C ALA A 24 13.18 -19.75 -25.08
N THR A 25 12.54 -18.61 -24.79
CA THR A 25 11.07 -18.48 -24.68
C THR A 25 10.40 -18.10 -26.00
N GLN A 26 11.17 -17.88 -27.07
CA GLN A 26 10.69 -17.41 -28.37
C GLN A 26 9.87 -16.11 -28.27
N GLN A 27 10.27 -15.21 -27.39
CA GLN A 27 9.63 -13.91 -27.19
C GLN A 27 10.55 -12.79 -27.68
N PRO A 28 10.00 -11.69 -28.24
CA PRO A 28 10.80 -10.51 -28.54
C PRO A 28 11.46 -9.95 -27.27
N LEU A 29 12.71 -9.52 -27.40
CA LEU A 29 13.49 -8.99 -26.28
C LEU A 29 12.79 -7.82 -25.58
N GLU A 30 12.17 -6.94 -26.36
CA GLU A 30 11.47 -5.75 -25.89
C GLU A 30 10.26 -6.11 -25.04
N ILE A 31 9.55 -7.19 -25.40
CA ILE A 31 8.39 -7.69 -24.65
C ILE A 31 8.86 -8.27 -23.31
N LEU A 32 9.91 -9.09 -23.32
CA LEU A 32 10.48 -9.66 -22.10
C LEU A 32 11.02 -8.56 -21.16
N ALA A 33 11.71 -7.56 -21.71
CA ALA A 33 12.21 -6.42 -20.96
C ALA A 33 11.06 -5.61 -20.35
N ALA A 34 10.02 -5.29 -21.12
CA ALA A 34 8.84 -4.59 -20.63
C ALA A 34 8.13 -5.37 -19.52
N GLN A 35 7.93 -6.68 -19.67
CA GLN A 35 7.34 -7.54 -18.64
C GLN A 35 8.18 -7.56 -17.36
N SER A 36 9.51 -7.62 -17.49
CA SER A 36 10.44 -7.59 -16.36
C SER A 36 10.36 -6.27 -15.61
N ILE A 37 10.22 -5.15 -16.32
CA ILE A 37 10.03 -3.83 -15.71
C ILE A 37 8.68 -3.76 -14.99
N VAL A 38 7.58 -4.10 -15.68
CA VAL A 38 6.22 -4.05 -15.12
C VAL A 38 6.11 -4.90 -13.86
N SER A 39 6.71 -6.09 -13.86
CA SER A 39 6.67 -7.02 -12.71
C SER A 39 7.45 -6.52 -11.49
N ASN A 40 8.34 -5.55 -11.67
CA ASN A 40 9.15 -4.97 -10.59
C ASN A 40 8.74 -3.54 -10.22
N LEU A 41 7.66 -3.00 -10.81
CA LEU A 41 7.16 -1.69 -10.42
C LEU A 41 6.66 -1.70 -8.96
N PRO A 42 6.82 -0.59 -8.23
CA PRO A 42 6.26 -0.46 -6.90
C PRO A 42 4.73 -0.52 -6.93
N PRO A 43 4.08 -0.94 -5.83
CA PRO A 43 2.62 -0.96 -5.75
C PRO A 43 2.05 0.46 -5.95
N THR A 44 1.01 0.60 -6.78
CA THR A 44 0.35 1.88 -7.01
C THR A 44 -0.89 2.02 -6.12
N PRO A 45 -1.21 3.22 -5.62
CA PRO A 45 -2.41 3.47 -4.83
C PRO A 45 -3.63 3.81 -5.70
N ASP A 46 -3.68 3.40 -6.97
CA ASP A 46 -4.71 3.84 -7.94
C ASP A 46 -6.15 3.45 -7.52
N ASN A 47 -6.28 2.39 -6.71
CA ASN A 47 -7.57 1.94 -6.17
C ASN A 47 -7.95 2.62 -4.83
N ALA A 48 -7.08 3.48 -4.28
CA ALA A 48 -7.36 4.24 -3.07
C ALA A 48 -8.24 5.47 -3.37
N PRO A 49 -8.96 6.01 -2.36
CA PRO A 49 -9.64 7.29 -2.47
C PRO A 49 -8.68 8.40 -2.93
N VAL A 50 -9.15 9.27 -3.83
CA VAL A 50 -8.33 10.31 -4.50
C VAL A 50 -7.63 11.20 -3.48
N GLU A 51 -8.28 11.48 -2.37
CA GLU A 51 -7.79 12.30 -1.26
C GLU A 51 -6.53 11.69 -0.61
N MET A 52 -6.39 10.37 -0.66
CA MET A 52 -5.27 9.63 -0.07
C MET A 52 -4.18 9.26 -1.08
N GLN A 53 -4.45 9.25 -2.38
CA GLN A 53 -3.48 8.78 -3.39
C GLN A 53 -2.16 9.53 -3.32
N ALA A 54 -2.21 10.87 -3.20
CA ALA A 54 -1.02 11.70 -3.11
C ALA A 54 -0.19 11.36 -1.85
N GLU A 55 -0.85 11.17 -0.71
CA GLU A 55 -0.21 10.78 0.55
C GLU A 55 0.44 9.40 0.44
N LEU A 56 -0.28 8.41 -0.10
CA LEU A 56 0.23 7.06 -0.27
C LEU A 56 1.43 7.05 -1.24
N LEU A 57 1.40 7.82 -2.34
CA LEU A 57 2.56 7.93 -3.23
C LEU A 57 3.81 8.46 -2.51
N GLN A 58 3.66 9.42 -1.60
CA GLN A 58 4.78 9.91 -0.78
C GLN A 58 5.37 8.85 0.15
N MET A 59 4.63 7.79 0.50
CA MET A 59 5.18 6.69 1.29
C MET A 59 6.23 5.88 0.51
N GLN A 60 6.19 5.87 -0.82
CA GLN A 60 7.17 5.10 -1.62
C GLN A 60 8.61 5.62 -1.47
N ILE A 61 8.79 6.89 -1.09
CA ILE A 61 10.11 7.50 -0.88
C ILE A 61 10.59 7.42 0.58
N LYS A 62 9.75 6.95 1.52
CA LYS A 62 10.11 6.78 2.92
C LYS A 62 11.10 5.65 3.12
N ASP A 63 11.90 5.72 4.18
CA ASP A 63 12.79 4.61 4.53
C ASP A 63 12.03 3.42 5.12
N ASN A 64 12.72 2.29 5.30
CA ASN A 64 12.08 1.07 5.81
C ASN A 64 11.64 1.21 7.28
N THR A 65 12.31 2.03 8.08
CA THR A 65 11.98 2.23 9.49
C THR A 65 10.72 3.07 9.68
N GLU A 66 10.57 4.14 8.89
CA GLU A 66 9.36 4.95 8.83
C GLU A 66 8.16 4.10 8.36
N LEU A 67 8.35 3.31 7.29
CA LEU A 67 7.30 2.44 6.79
C LEU A 67 6.88 1.39 7.82
N LEU A 68 7.84 0.81 8.55
CA LEU A 68 7.53 -0.17 9.59
C LEU A 68 6.74 0.48 10.74
N SER A 69 7.12 1.70 11.14
CA SER A 69 6.39 2.48 12.15
C SER A 69 4.94 2.75 11.73
N ILE A 70 4.72 3.15 10.47
CA ILE A 70 3.37 3.33 9.91
C ILE A 70 2.63 2.00 9.86
N ALA A 71 3.28 0.94 9.39
CA ALA A 71 2.68 -0.40 9.26
C ALA A 71 2.23 -1.00 10.60
N GLN A 72 2.93 -0.67 11.68
CA GLN A 72 2.68 -1.14 13.05
C GLN A 72 1.91 -0.12 13.90
N SER A 73 1.55 1.02 13.34
CA SER A 73 0.79 2.05 14.05
C SER A 73 -0.56 1.51 14.54
N GLN A 74 -1.01 2.00 15.70
CA GLN A 74 -2.27 1.62 16.30
C GLN A 74 -3.18 2.83 16.52
N ILE A 75 -4.48 2.55 16.51
CA ILE A 75 -5.47 3.51 16.98
C ILE A 75 -5.20 3.75 18.47
N VAL A 76 -5.31 5.01 18.90
CA VAL A 76 -5.11 5.34 20.30
C VAL A 76 -6.24 4.70 21.12
N GLU A 77 -5.90 4.07 22.24
CA GLU A 77 -6.84 3.36 23.12
C GLU A 77 -8.09 4.19 23.46
N GLU A 78 -7.93 5.49 23.72
CA GLU A 78 -9.03 6.42 23.98
C GLU A 78 -10.02 6.51 22.81
N GLN A 79 -9.53 6.57 21.57
CA GLN A 79 -10.37 6.60 20.37
C GLN A 79 -11.10 5.28 20.15
N GLN A 80 -10.45 4.15 20.49
CA GLN A 80 -11.05 2.83 20.38
C GLN A 80 -12.17 2.63 21.41
N GLN A 81 -11.93 3.01 22.67
CA GLN A 81 -12.95 2.99 23.72
C GLN A 81 -14.12 3.88 23.34
N ARG A 82 -13.84 5.11 22.89
CA ARG A 82 -14.86 6.04 22.43
C ARG A 82 -15.68 5.50 21.25
N HIS A 83 -15.03 4.83 20.31
CA HIS A 83 -15.71 4.19 19.19
C HIS A 83 -16.67 3.09 19.67
N VAL A 84 -16.26 2.26 20.64
CA VAL A 84 -17.12 1.22 21.23
C VAL A 84 -18.33 1.83 21.94
N GLU A 85 -18.13 2.84 22.80
CA GLU A 85 -19.22 3.56 23.48
C GLU A 85 -20.26 4.11 22.49
N LEU A 86 -19.78 4.76 21.42
CA LEU A 86 -20.65 5.34 20.40
C LEU A 86 -21.39 4.26 19.60
N LEU A 87 -20.79 3.09 19.38
CA LEU A 87 -21.48 1.96 18.76
C LEU A 87 -22.59 1.40 19.66
N GLU A 88 -22.36 1.28 20.97
CA GLU A 88 -23.36 0.83 21.93
C GLU A 88 -24.55 1.79 21.99
N LYS A 89 -24.28 3.10 22.11
CA LYS A 89 -25.34 4.12 22.04
C LYS A 89 -26.10 4.10 20.70
N ASN A 90 -25.43 3.76 19.60
CA ASN A 90 -26.07 3.67 18.28
C ASN A 90 -27.10 2.54 18.26
N GLN A 91 -26.71 1.37 18.78
CA GLN A 91 -27.59 0.20 18.89
C GLN A 91 -28.81 0.48 19.78
N ASN A 92 -28.62 1.27 20.83
CA ASN A 92 -29.72 1.68 21.72
C ASN A 92 -30.57 2.83 21.18
N GLY A 93 -30.22 3.42 20.02
CA GLY A 93 -30.93 4.57 19.44
C GLY A 93 -30.73 5.88 20.20
N GLU A 94 -29.71 5.96 21.05
CA GLU A 94 -29.45 7.08 21.96
C GLU A 94 -28.48 8.11 21.37
N LEU A 95 -28.04 7.92 20.11
CA LEU A 95 -27.05 8.79 19.50
C LEU A 95 -27.58 10.20 19.25
N THR A 96 -26.88 11.19 19.79
CA THR A 96 -27.11 12.59 19.44
C THR A 96 -26.56 12.91 18.04
N PRO A 97 -26.99 14.03 17.40
CA PRO A 97 -26.40 14.46 16.14
C PRO A 97 -24.89 14.70 16.20
N SER A 98 -24.39 15.24 17.32
CA SER A 98 -22.95 15.47 17.53
C SER A 98 -22.17 14.15 17.62
N GLU A 99 -22.69 13.18 18.36
CA GLU A 99 -22.09 11.85 18.48
C GLU A 99 -22.13 11.05 17.18
N ARG A 100 -23.14 11.30 16.31
CA ARG A 100 -23.17 10.71 14.95
C ARG A 100 -22.02 11.21 14.09
N GLN A 101 -21.76 12.51 14.17
CA GLN A 101 -20.64 13.13 13.46
C GLN A 101 -19.31 12.57 13.98
N GLU A 102 -19.14 12.52 15.30
CA GLU A 102 -17.95 11.96 15.95
C GLU A 102 -17.70 10.50 15.55
N LEU A 103 -18.74 9.66 15.56
CA LEU A 103 -18.65 8.26 15.14
C LEU A 103 -18.23 8.13 13.66
N SER A 104 -18.72 9.02 12.79
CA SER A 104 -18.32 9.04 11.38
C SER A 104 -16.85 9.43 11.22
N GLU A 105 -16.37 10.42 11.98
CA GLU A 105 -14.98 10.88 11.94
C GLU A 105 -14.01 9.80 12.42
N LEU A 106 -14.36 9.10 13.51
CA LEU A 106 -13.58 7.97 14.02
C LEU A 106 -13.46 6.84 12.98
N ARG A 107 -14.54 6.52 12.27
CA ARG A 107 -14.51 5.52 11.19
C ARG A 107 -13.61 5.93 10.04
N ILE A 108 -13.74 7.17 9.56
CA ILE A 108 -12.90 7.70 8.47
C ILE A 108 -11.41 7.68 8.89
N ALA A 109 -11.11 8.05 10.13
CA ALA A 109 -9.74 8.01 10.65
C ALA A 109 -9.19 6.57 10.72
N ALA A 110 -10.00 5.62 11.18
CA ALA A 110 -9.63 4.21 11.22
C ALA A 110 -9.39 3.62 9.83
N ASP A 111 -10.29 3.90 8.87
CA ASP A 111 -10.15 3.44 7.48
C ASP A 111 -8.89 4.02 6.81
N ARG A 112 -8.62 5.31 7.05
CA ARG A 112 -7.40 5.97 6.57
C ARG A 112 -6.14 5.32 7.14
N LEU A 113 -6.13 5.05 8.45
CA LEU A 113 -5.00 4.36 9.09
C LEU A 113 -4.80 2.96 8.54
N MET A 114 -5.89 2.20 8.35
CA MET A 114 -5.85 0.85 7.79
C MET A 114 -5.26 0.85 6.38
N LEU A 115 -5.63 1.83 5.55
CA LEU A 115 -5.10 1.94 4.19
C LEU A 115 -3.62 2.31 4.17
N GLN A 116 -3.18 3.22 5.05
CA GLN A 116 -1.76 3.54 5.24
C GLN A 116 -0.98 2.30 5.69
N LYS A 117 -1.49 1.54 6.68
CA LYS A 117 -0.86 0.30 7.16
C LYS A 117 -0.71 -0.73 6.05
N ALA A 118 -1.79 -0.98 5.31
CA ALA A 118 -1.80 -1.94 4.21
C ALA A 118 -0.80 -1.55 3.10
N TYR A 119 -0.74 -0.27 2.76
CA TYR A 119 0.17 0.24 1.75
C TYR A 119 1.63 0.26 2.21
N ALA A 120 1.90 0.55 3.49
CA ALA A 120 3.24 0.41 4.06
C ALA A 120 3.74 -1.05 3.94
N TRP A 121 2.89 -2.02 4.30
CA TRP A 121 3.20 -3.45 4.14
C TRP A 121 3.43 -3.85 2.69
N SER A 122 2.67 -3.31 1.73
CA SER A 122 2.85 -3.61 0.31
C SER A 122 4.20 -3.10 -0.22
N ILE A 123 4.63 -1.89 0.19
CA ILE A 123 5.95 -1.35 -0.15
C ILE A 123 7.05 -2.18 0.50
N LEU A 124 6.92 -2.52 1.78
CA LEU A 124 7.92 -3.32 2.50
C LEU A 124 8.10 -4.70 1.82
N ARG A 125 7.00 -5.36 1.45
CA ARG A 125 7.05 -6.62 0.69
C ARG A 125 7.74 -6.45 -0.66
N TRP A 126 7.43 -5.38 -1.40
CA TRP A 126 8.08 -5.07 -2.67
C TRP A 126 9.60 -4.85 -2.51
N ARG A 127 10.03 -4.27 -1.39
CA ARG A 127 11.45 -4.11 -1.02
C ARG A 127 12.10 -5.39 -0.46
N GLY A 128 11.39 -6.52 -0.44
CA GLY A 128 11.91 -7.82 -0.01
C GLY A 128 11.78 -8.11 1.49
N HIS A 129 11.05 -7.30 2.26
CA HIS A 129 10.77 -7.59 3.67
C HIS A 129 9.72 -8.70 3.80
N LYS A 130 9.86 -9.50 4.86
CA LYS A 130 8.85 -10.50 5.22
C LYS A 130 7.63 -9.79 5.78
N LEU A 131 6.45 -10.18 5.29
CA LEU A 131 5.20 -9.81 5.95
C LEU A 131 5.10 -10.58 7.27
N PRO A 132 4.66 -9.93 8.35
CA PRO A 132 4.37 -10.60 9.61
C PRO A 132 3.23 -11.58 9.40
N ASN A 133 3.25 -12.66 10.18
CA ASN A 133 2.10 -13.52 10.32
C ASN A 133 0.95 -12.76 11.01
N LEU A 134 -0.29 -13.21 10.85
CA LEU A 134 -1.44 -12.58 11.54
C LEU A 134 -1.22 -12.48 13.06
N ASN A 135 -0.55 -13.46 13.66
CA ASN A 135 -0.27 -13.50 15.10
C ASN A 135 0.88 -12.57 15.53
N GLU A 136 1.57 -11.94 14.58
CA GLU A 136 2.70 -11.03 14.81
C GLU A 136 2.30 -9.57 14.53
N LEU A 137 1.09 -9.34 14.00
CA LEU A 137 0.53 -8.01 13.87
C LEU A 137 0.18 -7.50 15.28
N PRO A 138 0.50 -6.23 15.60
CA PRO A 138 0.04 -5.66 16.85
C PRO A 138 -1.49 -5.66 16.87
N GLU A 139 -2.09 -6.07 17.99
CA GLU A 139 -3.55 -6.02 18.23
C GLU A 139 -4.08 -4.58 18.19
#